data_AF-A0A6I5QSL2-F1
#
_entry.id   AF-A0A6I5QSL2-F1
#
_cell.length_a   1.000
_cell.length_b   1.000
_cell.length_c   1.000
_cell.angle_alpha   90.00
_cell.angle_beta   90.00
_cell.angle_gamma   90.00
#
_symmetry.space_group_name_H-M   'P 1'
#
loop_
_entity.id
_entity.type
_entity.pdbx_description
1 polymer ?
#
loop_
_entity_poly.entity_id
_entity_poly.type
_entity_poly.pdbx_seq_one_letter_code
_entity_poly.pdbx_strand_id
1 'polypeptide(L)' 'MAVHLRQIEGVTTGLLPQTAKTFDYLQSQVGGVWIRYSADAAEICQPQIEVILTYYGDRYGNWETLSK' A
#
# COMPACT_ATOMS: atom_id res chain seq x y z
N MET A 1 -2.17 7.18 -2.28
CA MET A 1 -2.30 6.02 -1.38
C MET A 1 -1.38 6.08 -0.17
N ALA A 2 -0.05 5.97 -0.30
CA ALA A 2 0.87 5.86 0.84
C ALA A 2 0.83 7.04 1.84
N VAL A 3 0.44 8.23 1.40
CA VAL A 3 0.22 9.39 2.30
C VAL A 3 -1.04 9.20 3.16
N HIS A 4 -2.14 8.69 2.60
CA HIS A 4 -3.37 8.46 3.35
C HIS A 4 -3.24 7.33 4.36
N LEU A 5 -2.53 6.25 3.99
CA LEU A 5 -2.21 5.17 4.93
C LEU A 5 -1.37 5.66 6.12
N ARG A 6 -0.52 6.67 5.89
CA ARG A 6 0.30 7.32 6.94
C ARG A 6 -0.51 8.17 7.91
N GLN A 7 -1.77 8.49 7.60
CA GLN A 7 -2.67 9.28 8.44
C GLN A 7 -3.47 8.41 9.44
N ILE A 8 -3.44 7.09 9.29
CA ILE A 8 -4.12 6.17 10.20
C ILE A 8 -3.26 6.00 11.45
N GLU A 9 -3.86 6.22 12.62
CA GLU A 9 -3.20 5.99 13.90
C GLU A 9 -2.75 4.53 14.04
N GLY A 10 -1.53 4.32 14.55
CA GLY A 10 -0.95 2.97 14.68
C GLY A 10 -0.37 2.38 13.38
N VAL A 11 -0.50 3.08 12.23
CA VAL A 11 0.03 2.61 10.95
C VAL A 11 1.34 3.31 10.59
N THR A 12 2.36 2.51 10.29
CA THR A 12 3.56 2.97 9.60
C THR A 12 3.53 2.47 8.15
N THR A 13 3.88 3.32 7.20
CA THR A 13 3.99 2.93 5.79
C THR A 13 5.12 3.66 5.10
N GLY A 14 5.66 3.06 4.04
CA GLY A 14 6.71 3.61 3.22
C GLY A 14 6.69 3.02 1.81
N LEU A 15 7.66 3.45 1.01
CA LEU A 15 7.79 3.01 -0.38
C LEU A 15 8.87 1.93 -0.46
N LEU A 16 8.60 0.88 -1.23
CA LEU A 16 9.64 -0.06 -1.64
C LEU A 16 10.42 0.56 -2.81
N PRO A 17 11.75 0.41 -2.83
CA PRO A 17 12.56 0.89 -3.94
C PRO A 17 12.15 0.21 -5.25
N GLN A 18 12.28 0.93 -6.37
CA GLN A 18 12.11 0.33 -7.69
C GLN A 18 13.30 -0.58 -8.00
N THR A 19 13.02 -1.81 -8.45
CA THR A 19 14.02 -2.83 -8.78
C THR A 19 14.17 -3.09 -10.29
N ALA A 20 13.40 -2.40 -11.13
CA ALA A 20 13.54 -2.45 -12.58
C ALA A 20 14.98 -2.06 -12.99
N LYS A 21 15.60 -2.86 -13.87
CA LYS A 21 16.99 -2.64 -14.32
C LYS A 21 17.12 -1.53 -15.36
N THR A 22 16.02 -1.14 -15.98
CA THR A 22 15.94 -0.11 -17.02
C THR A 22 14.85 0.87 -16.65
N PHE A 23 15.10 2.15 -16.87
CA PHE A 23 14.12 3.19 -16.64
C PHE A 23 13.08 3.22 -17.76
N ASP A 24 11.80 3.17 -17.40
CA ASP A 24 10.65 3.29 -18.30
C ASP A 24 9.60 4.20 -17.65
N TYR A 25 9.24 5.29 -18.34
CA TYR A 25 8.23 6.25 -17.87
C TYR A 25 6.83 5.64 -17.74
N LEU A 26 6.56 4.54 -18.44
CA LEU A 26 5.28 3.83 -18.38
C LEU A 26 5.18 2.86 -17.20
N GLN A 27 6.29 2.61 -16.50
CA GLN A 27 6.31 1.80 -15.29
C GLN A 27 6.19 2.64 -14.03
N SER A 28 5.78 2.00 -12.94
CA SER A 28 5.82 2.62 -11.62
C SER A 28 7.24 3.07 -11.30
N GLN A 29 7.41 4.27 -10.74
CA GLN A 29 8.72 4.75 -10.29
C GLN A 29 9.11 4.23 -8.90
N VAL A 30 8.23 3.45 -8.27
CA VAL A 30 8.43 2.79 -6.97
C VAL A 30 8.08 1.31 -7.09
N GLY A 31 8.73 0.45 -6.31
CA GLY A 31 8.47 -0.99 -6.33
C GLY A 31 7.16 -1.38 -5.66
N GLY A 32 6.63 -0.52 -4.79
CA GLY A 32 5.39 -0.76 -4.07
C GLY A 32 5.27 0.05 -2.79
N VAL A 33 4.28 -0.28 -1.98
CA VAL A 33 4.03 0.31 -0.66
C VAL A 33 4.02 -0.81 0.36
N TRP A 34 4.73 -0.63 1.47
CA TRP A 34 4.61 -1.53 2.62
C TRP A 34 3.77 -0.87 3.72
N ILE A 35 3.00 -1.67 4.45
CA ILE A 35 2.13 -1.23 5.53
C ILE A 35 2.46 -2.09 6.75
N ARG A 36 2.64 -1.46 7.90
CA ARG A 36 2.94 -2.13 9.16
C ARG A 36 2.11 -1.52 10.28
N TYR A 37 1.52 -2.37 11.09
CA TYR A 37 0.80 -2.05 12.33
C TYR A 37 0.99 -3.21 13.31
N SER A 38 0.84 -2.96 14.61
CA SER A 38 0.89 -4.01 15.64
C SER A 38 -0.42 -4.78 15.72
N ALA A 39 -0.39 -5.98 16.31
CA ALA A 39 -1.60 -6.75 16.58
C ALA A 39 -2.60 -5.97 17.45
N ASP A 40 -2.10 -5.25 18.46
CA ASP A 40 -2.93 -4.46 19.38
C ASP A 40 -3.68 -3.31 18.68
N ALA A 41 -3.14 -2.78 17.57
CA ALA A 41 -3.77 -1.73 16.78
C ALA A 41 -4.66 -2.26 15.65
N ALA A 42 -4.61 -3.58 15.37
CA ALA A 42 -5.20 -4.17 14.18
C ALA A 42 -6.71 -3.94 14.10
N GLU A 43 -7.44 -4.13 15.19
CA GLU A 43 -8.90 -3.94 15.23
C GLU A 43 -9.32 -2.50 14.86
N ILE A 44 -8.47 -1.52 15.16
CA ILE A 44 -8.73 -0.09 14.91
C ILE A 44 -8.31 0.29 13.48
N CYS A 45 -7.12 -0.13 13.06
CA CYS A 45 -6.53 0.35 11.81
C CYS A 45 -6.91 -0.48 10.58
N GLN A 46 -7.14 -1.79 10.70
CA GLN A 46 -7.42 -2.67 9.55
C GLN A 46 -8.64 -2.22 8.74
N PRO A 47 -9.79 -1.88 9.33
CA PRO A 47 -10.95 -1.43 8.55
C PRO A 47 -10.66 -0.15 7.75
N GLN A 48 -9.88 0.77 8.33
CA GLN A 48 -9.50 2.02 7.65
C GLN A 48 -8.52 1.76 6.50
N ILE A 49 -7.56 0.85 6.69
CA ILE A 49 -6.65 0.40 5.63
C ILE A 49 -7.45 -0.21 4.48
N GLU A 50 -8.40 -1.10 4.78
CA GLU A 50 -9.24 -1.75 3.77
C GLU A 50 -10.04 -0.74 2.97
N VAL A 51 -10.68 0.25 3.61
CA VAL A 51 -11.41 1.31 2.90
C VAL A 51 -10.50 2.07 1.93
N ILE A 52 -9.28 2.42 2.36
CA ILE A 52 -8.31 3.09 1.48
C ILE A 52 -7.91 2.18 0.33
N LEU A 53 -7.60 0.92 0.59
CA LEU A 53 -7.19 -0.04 -0.43
C LEU A 53 -8.33 -0.26 -1.43
N THR A 54 -9.56 -0.48 -0.99
CA THR A 54 -10.74 -0.63 -1.86
C THR A 54 -10.92 0.59 -2.75
N TYR A 55 -10.86 1.81 -2.20
CA TYR A 55 -10.97 3.04 -3.00
C TYR A 55 -9.94 3.12 -4.15
N TYR A 56 -8.69 2.75 -3.88
CA TYR A 56 -7.65 2.75 -4.92
C TYR A 56 -7.79 1.56 -5.88
N GLY A 57 -8.26 0.41 -5.40
CA GLY A 57 -8.52 -0.77 -6.22
C GLY A 57 -9.64 -0.51 -7.24
N ASP A 58 -10.77 0.04 -6.80
CA ASP A 58 -11.90 0.38 -7.67
C ASP A 58 -11.52 1.35 -8.79
N ARG A 59 -10.53 2.21 -8.55
CA ARG A 59 -10.11 3.26 -9.51
C ARG A 59 -9.00 2.82 -10.46
N TYR A 60 -8.10 1.94 -10.02
CA TYR A 60 -6.87 1.62 -10.75
C TYR A 60 -6.70 0.12 -11.06
N GLY A 61 -7.66 -0.73 -10.66
CA GLY A 61 -7.63 -2.17 -10.84
C GLY A 61 -7.63 -2.93 -9.51
N ASN A 62 -8.30 -4.08 -9.48
CA ASN A 62 -8.41 -4.89 -8.28
C ASN A 62 -7.05 -5.38 -7.77
N TRP A 63 -6.95 -5.54 -6.44
CA TRP A 63 -5.77 -6.11 -5.82
C TRP A 63 -5.66 -7.60 -6.14
N GLU A 64 -4.46 -8.02 -6.53
CA GLU A 64 -4.13 -9.41 -6.76
C GLU A 64 -3.17 -9.91 -5.67
N THR A 65 -3.46 -11.08 -5.12
CA THR A 65 -2.55 -11.76 -4.20
C THR A 65 -1.45 -12.42 -5.01
N LEU A 66 -0.22 -11.97 -4.82
CA LEU A 66 0.95 -12.65 -5.40
C LEU A 66 1.17 -13.97 -4.66
N SER A 67 0.91 -15.10 -5.33
CA SER A 67 1.36 -16.42 -4.86
C SER A 67 2.86 -16.54 -5.06
N LYS A 68 3.57 -17.06 -4.04
CA LYS A 68 5.00 -17.39 -4.14
C LYS A 68 5.26 -18.62 -5.01
#